data_AF-A0A377NGJ9-F1
#
_entry.id   AF-A0A377NGJ9-F1
#
_cell.length_a   1.000
_cell.length_b   1.000
_cell.length_c   1.000
_cell.angle_alpha   90.00
_cell.angle_beta   90.00
_cell.angle_gamma   90.00
#
_symmetry.space_group_name_H-M   'P 1'
#
loop_
_entity.id
_entity.type
_entity.pdbx_description
1 polymer ?
#
loop_
_entity_poly.entity_id
_entity_poly.type
_entity_poly.pdbx_seq_one_letter_code
_entity_poly.pdbx_strand_id
1 'polypeptide(L)'
;MQEGQTRKTSSLSILAIAGVEPYQEKPGEEYMNVAQLTHFKKILEAWRNQLRDEVDRTVSHMQDEAANFPDPVDRAAQEEEFSLELRNRDRERKLIKKIEKR
;
A
#
# COMPACT_ATOMS: atom_id res chain seq x y z
N MET A 1 -16.53 -30.65 20.38
CA MET A 1 -16.21 -29.28 20.83
C MET A 1 -14.78 -29.00 20.38
N GLN A 2 -14.59 -28.20 19.34
CA GLN A 2 -13.26 -27.71 18.95
C GLN A 2 -13.33 -26.18 19.07
N GLU A 3 -12.45 -25.68 19.92
CA GLU A 3 -12.40 -24.32 20.42
C GLU A 3 -11.78 -23.37 19.37
N GLY A 4 -12.27 -22.13 19.36
CA GLY A 4 -11.42 -20.96 19.15
C GLY A 4 -10.99 -20.64 17.72
N GLN A 5 -11.93 -20.27 16.84
CA GLN A 5 -11.61 -19.40 15.71
C GLN A 5 -11.35 -17.97 16.20
N THR A 6 -10.14 -17.68 16.67
CA THR A 6 -9.68 -16.31 16.92
C THR A 6 -8.62 -15.91 15.89
N ARG A 7 -9.07 -15.45 14.73
CA ARG A 7 -8.25 -14.55 13.89
C ARG A 7 -9.03 -13.27 13.62
N LYS A 8 -9.24 -12.48 14.68
CA LYS A 8 -9.57 -11.07 14.53
C LYS A 8 -8.28 -10.28 14.33
N THR A 9 -7.68 -10.38 13.14
CA THR A 9 -6.62 -9.43 12.75
C THR A 9 -7.28 -8.30 11.98
N SER A 10 -7.95 -7.40 12.71
CA SER A 10 -8.32 -6.07 12.25
C SER A 10 -7.12 -5.11 12.26
N SER A 11 -5.90 -5.64 12.43
CA SER A 11 -4.65 -4.89 12.28
C SER A 11 -4.54 -4.48 10.81
N LEU A 12 -4.67 -3.17 10.58
CA LEU A 12 -4.54 -2.54 9.27
C LEU A 12 -3.45 -3.22 8.44
N SER A 13 -3.76 -3.56 7.19
CA SER A 13 -2.84 -4.19 6.23
C SER A 13 -1.42 -3.61 6.29
N ILE A 14 -1.31 -2.30 6.50
CA ILE A 14 -0.05 -1.54 6.63
C ILE A 14 0.88 -2.07 7.74
N LEU A 15 0.35 -2.50 8.89
CA LEU A 15 1.17 -3.08 9.97
C LEU A 15 1.74 -4.44 9.57
N ALA A 16 0.95 -5.23 8.84
CA ALA A 16 1.40 -6.52 8.31
C ALA A 16 2.50 -6.33 7.25
N ILE A 17 2.33 -5.34 6.36
CA ILE A 17 3.35 -4.93 5.38
C ILE A 17 4.66 -4.57 6.07
N ALA A 18 4.59 -3.83 7.18
CA ALA A 18 5.77 -3.41 7.93
C ALA A 18 6.36 -4.50 8.85
N GLY A 19 5.68 -5.64 9.00
CA GLY A 19 6.07 -6.69 9.95
C GLY A 19 6.19 -6.15 11.37
N VAL A 20 5.22 -5.35 11.81
CA VAL A 20 5.16 -4.79 13.17
C VAL A 20 3.80 -5.06 13.80
N GLU A 21 3.81 -5.21 15.13
CA GLU A 21 2.59 -5.24 15.92
C GLU A 21 2.17 -3.82 16.34
N PRO A 22 0.90 -3.60 16.71
CA PRO A 22 0.45 -2.31 17.22
C PRO A 22 1.29 -1.85 18.44
N TYR A 23 1.76 -0.59 18.41
CA TYR A 23 2.51 0.01 19.51
C TYR A 23 1.72 -0.04 20.82
N GLN A 24 2.39 -0.39 21.92
CA GLN A 24 1.81 -0.43 23.27
C GLN A 24 2.36 0.75 24.07
N GLU A 25 1.51 1.75 24.31
CA GLU A 25 1.88 2.94 25.08
C GLU A 25 2.09 2.59 26.56
N LYS A 26 3.09 3.22 27.18
CA LYS A 26 3.36 3.07 28.62
C LYS A 26 2.72 4.22 29.41
N PRO A 27 2.28 3.98 30.66
CA PRO A 27 1.80 5.06 31.52
C PRO A 27 2.89 6.13 31.73
N GLY A 28 2.55 7.40 31.49
CA GLY A 28 3.48 8.52 31.63
C GLY A 28 4.52 8.64 30.51
N GLU A 29 4.34 7.91 29.41
CA GLU A 29 5.21 8.00 28.24
C GLU A 29 5.05 9.34 27.52
N GLU A 30 6.16 10.01 27.23
CA GLU A 30 6.15 11.25 26.44
C GLU A 30 5.78 10.95 24.99
N TYR A 31 4.84 11.74 24.45
CA TYR A 31 4.41 11.65 23.07
C TYR A 31 5.56 11.97 22.10
N MET A 32 5.68 11.19 21.03
CA MET A 32 6.73 11.31 20.02
C MET A 32 8.15 11.12 20.57
N ASN A 33 8.31 10.27 21.58
CA ASN A 33 9.62 9.81 21.99
C ASN A 33 10.31 8.96 20.90
N VAL A 34 11.59 8.65 21.12
CA VAL A 34 12.42 7.90 20.18
C VAL A 34 11.84 6.54 19.80
N ALA A 35 11.20 5.83 20.74
CA ALA A 35 10.61 4.52 20.46
C ALA A 35 9.37 4.64 19.55
N GLN A 36 8.48 5.60 19.82
CA GLN A 36 7.32 5.89 18.98
C GLN A 36 7.74 6.35 17.57
N LEU A 37 8.70 7.27 17.49
CA LEU A 37 9.22 7.76 16.20
C LEU A 37 9.85 6.63 15.37
N THR A 38 10.62 5.75 16.01
CA THR A 38 11.21 4.58 15.35
C THR A 38 10.13 3.63 14.84
N HIS A 39 9.08 3.42 15.62
CA HIS A 39 7.94 2.58 15.23
C HIS A 39 7.22 3.16 13.99
N PHE A 40 6.85 4.43 14.02
CA PHE A 40 6.20 5.08 12.87
C PHE A 40 7.11 5.13 11.64
N LYS A 41 8.41 5.38 11.82
CA LYS A 41 9.39 5.39 10.72
C LYS A 41 9.43 4.05 10.01
N LYS A 42 9.51 2.94 10.74
CA LYS A 42 9.50 1.58 10.16
C LYS A 42 8.23 1.33 9.34
N ILE A 43 7.07 1.75 9.86
CA ILE A 43 5.79 1.62 9.18
C ILE A 43 5.78 2.43 7.87
N LEU A 44 6.16 3.71 7.94
CA LEU A 44 6.14 4.61 6.78
C LEU A 44 7.13 4.17 5.70
N GLU A 45 8.31 3.69 6.06
CA GLU A 45 9.30 3.18 5.12
C GLU A 45 8.82 1.92 4.42
N ALA A 46 8.27 0.96 5.17
CA ALA A 46 7.72 -0.26 4.58
C ALA A 46 6.55 0.04 3.64
N TRP A 47 5.64 0.91 4.06
CA TRP A 47 4.49 1.30 3.25
C TRP A 47 4.93 2.06 1.98
N ARG A 48 5.91 2.96 2.08
CA ARG A 48 6.50 3.65 0.93
C ARG A 48 7.09 2.64 -0.07
N ASN A 49 7.85 1.66 0.41
CA ASN A 49 8.49 0.68 -0.46
C ASN A 49 7.45 -0.17 -1.18
N GLN A 50 6.42 -0.64 -0.49
CA GLN A 50 5.34 -1.38 -1.12
C GLN A 50 4.61 -0.54 -2.18
N LEU A 51 4.28 0.73 -1.89
CA LEU A 51 3.64 1.60 -2.88
C LEU A 51 4.50 1.80 -4.12
N ARG A 52 5.84 1.81 -3.98
CA ARG A 52 6.75 1.87 -5.12
C ARG A 52 6.72 0.59 -5.94
N ASP A 53 6.77 -0.56 -5.27
CA ASP A 53 6.69 -1.88 -5.92
C ASP A 53 5.36 -2.05 -6.66
N GLU A 54 4.25 -1.58 -6.08
CA GLU A 54 2.92 -1.60 -6.71
C GLU A 54 2.87 -0.69 -7.95
N VAL A 55 3.40 0.53 -7.86
CA VAL A 55 3.49 1.43 -9.02
C VAL A 55 4.32 0.79 -10.16
N ASP A 56 5.45 0.17 -9.84
CA ASP A 56 6.32 -0.47 -10.84
C ASP A 56 5.65 -1.68 -11.50
N ARG A 57 4.87 -2.47 -10.74
CA ARG A 57 4.06 -3.58 -11.27
C ARG A 57 2.96 -3.09 -12.20
N THR A 58 2.22 -2.06 -11.81
CA THR A 58 1.15 -1.48 -12.65
C THR A 58 1.72 -0.94 -13.95
N VAL A 59 2.88 -0.26 -13.92
CA VAL A 59 3.53 0.22 -15.16
C VAL A 59 3.91 -0.94 -16.07
N SER A 60 4.45 -2.03 -15.52
CA SER A 60 4.82 -3.21 -16.30
C SER A 60 3.58 -3.87 -16.92
N HIS A 61 2.50 -4.02 -16.13
CA HIS A 61 1.23 -4.56 -16.61
C HIS A 61 0.63 -3.74 -17.76
N MET A 62 0.57 -2.41 -17.62
CA MET A 62 0.11 -1.52 -18.67
C MET A 62 0.96 -1.61 -19.95
N GLN A 63 2.27 -1.85 -19.84
CA GLN A 63 3.16 -2.02 -20.99
C GLN A 63 2.89 -3.33 -21.73
N ASP A 64 2.71 -4.43 -20.99
CA ASP A 64 2.40 -5.74 -21.55
C ASP A 64 1.03 -5.75 -22.25
N GLU A 65 0.02 -5.10 -21.65
CA GLU A 65 -1.30 -4.98 -22.26
C GLU A 65 -1.31 -4.06 -23.48
N ALA A 66 -0.53 -2.97 -23.47
CA ALA A 66 -0.41 -2.07 -24.62
C ALA A 66 0.32 -2.72 -25.81
N ALA A 67 1.12 -3.75 -25.58
CA ALA A 67 1.78 -4.52 -26.64
C ALA A 67 0.82 -5.47 -27.37
N ASN A 68 -0.32 -5.80 -26.75
CA ASN A 68 -1.36 -6.66 -27.33
C ASN A 68 -2.46 -5.80 -27.94
N PHE A 69 -2.60 -5.81 -29.27
CA PHE A 69 -3.66 -5.08 -29.96
C PHE A 69 -5.00 -5.82 -29.77
N PRO A 70 -5.99 -5.23 -29.06
CA PRO A 70 -7.29 -5.88 -28.88
C PRO A 70 -8.10 -5.84 -30.16
N ASP A 71 -9.00 -6.80 -30.27
CA ASP A 71 -10.08 -6.73 -31.24
C ASP A 71 -10.95 -5.48 -30.99
N PRO A 72 -11.60 -4.93 -32.03
CA PRO A 72 -12.37 -3.68 -31.91
C PRO A 72 -13.46 -3.67 -30.85
N VAL A 73 -13.96 -4.84 -30.45
CA VAL A 73 -15.03 -5.00 -29.45
C VAL A 73 -14.49 -4.86 -28.01
N ASP A 74 -13.25 -5.29 -27.77
CA ASP A 74 -12.64 -5.29 -26.43
C ASP A 74 -11.89 -3.99 -26.11
N ARG A 75 -11.64 -3.17 -27.13
CA ARG A 75 -10.93 -1.89 -27.01
C ARG A 75 -11.54 -0.96 -25.96
N ALA A 76 -12.87 -0.85 -25.93
CA ALA A 76 -13.53 0.04 -24.99
C ALA A 76 -13.33 -0.40 -23.52
N ALA A 77 -13.37 -1.70 -23.26
CA ALA A 77 -13.14 -2.25 -21.92
C ALA A 77 -11.69 -2.04 -21.48
N GLN A 78 -10.73 -2.28 -22.37
CA GLN A 78 -9.32 -2.04 -22.08
C GLN A 78 -9.05 -0.55 -21.80
N GLU A 79 -9.56 0.37 -22.61
CA GLU A 79 -9.37 1.81 -22.38
C GLU A 79 -9.93 2.28 -21.04
N GLU A 80 -11.05 1.70 -20.58
CA GLU A 80 -11.62 1.96 -19.25
C GLU A 80 -10.69 1.48 -18.13
N GLU A 81 -10.18 0.25 -18.24
CA GLU A 81 -9.26 -0.34 -17.27
C GLU A 81 -7.97 0.49 -17.15
N PHE A 82 -7.33 0.82 -18.28
CA PHE A 82 -6.17 1.71 -18.33
C PHE A 82 -6.42 3.06 -17.66
N SER A 83 -7.61 3.64 -17.89
CA SER A 83 -7.98 4.93 -17.30
C SER A 83 -8.13 4.86 -15.78
N LEU A 84 -8.61 3.73 -15.25
CA LEU A 84 -8.71 3.49 -13.81
C LEU A 84 -7.33 3.28 -13.18
N GLU A 85 -6.49 2.45 -13.80
CA GLU A 85 -5.14 2.18 -13.33
C GLU A 85 -4.28 3.45 -13.29
N LEU A 86 -4.33 4.26 -14.35
CA LEU A 86 -3.60 5.52 -14.42
C LEU A 86 -3.97 6.47 -13.27
N ARG A 87 -5.27 6.58 -12.96
CA ARG A 87 -5.78 7.40 -11.86
C ARG A 87 -5.35 6.86 -10.50
N ASN A 88 -5.35 5.56 -10.30
CA ASN A 88 -4.90 4.93 -9.06
C ASN A 88 -3.40 5.12 -8.84
N ARG A 89 -2.59 4.86 -9.87
CA ARG A 89 -1.14 5.10 -9.87
C ARG A 89 -0.80 6.55 -9.51
N ASP A 90 -1.51 7.52 -10.07
CA ASP A 90 -1.28 8.94 -9.75
C ASP A 90 -1.62 9.28 -8.29
N ARG A 91 -2.61 8.61 -7.69
CA ARG A 91 -2.93 8.73 -6.27
C ARG A 91 -1.84 8.13 -5.39
N GLU A 92 -1.34 6.95 -5.74
CA GLU A 92 -0.23 6.28 -5.05
C GLU A 92 1.05 7.12 -5.08
N ARG A 93 1.41 7.68 -6.25
CA ARG A 93 2.55 8.61 -6.37
C ARG A 93 2.38 9.86 -5.51
N LYS A 94 1.17 10.41 -5.40
CA LYS A 94 0.88 11.53 -4.50
C LYS A 94 1.00 11.12 -3.03
N LEU A 95 0.62 9.90 -2.68
CA LEU A 95 0.73 9.36 -1.33
C LEU A 95 2.20 9.14 -0.94
N ILE A 96 3.02 8.58 -1.84
CA ILE A 96 4.47 8.44 -1.65
C ILE A 96 5.10 9.80 -1.32
N LYS A 97 4.80 10.84 -2.13
CA LYS A 97 5.30 12.20 -1.87
C LYS A 97 4.86 12.77 -0.51
N LYS A 98 3.67 12.39 -0.01
CA LYS A 98 3.21 12.81 1.33
C LYS A 98 3.96 12.08 2.43
N ILE A 99 4.29 10.80 2.25
CA ILE A 99 5.09 10.01 3.19
C ILE A 99 6.51 10.59 3.28
N GLU A 100 7.11 10.95 2.14
CA GLU A 100 8.47 11.51 2.06
C GLU A 100 8.59 12.95 2.59
N LYS A 101 7.49 13.70 2.69
CA LYS A 101 7.49 15.09 3.17
C LYS A 101 7.72 15.21 4.69
N ARG A 102 7.63 14.11 5.44
CA ARG A 102 7.86 14.09 6.89
C ARG A 102 9.32 13.87 7.24
#